data_AF-A0A821XF45-F1
#
_entry.id   AF-A0A821XF45-F1
#
_cell.length_a   1.000
_cell.length_b   1.000
_cell.length_c   1.000
_cell.angle_alpha   90.00
_cell.angle_beta   90.00
_cell.angle_gamma   90.00
#
_symmetry.space_group_name_H-M   'P 1'
#
loop_
_entity.id
_entity.type
_entity.pdbx_description
1 polymer ?
#
loop_
_entity_poly.entity_id
_entity_poly.type
_entity_poly.pdbx_seq_one_letter_code
_entity_poly.pdbx_strand_id
1 'polypeptide(L)'
;FYRPGQTTSLLKVLLGELHAKTGVEVPFNIKNTFMFDNESFRFLAVCKQGLNFLMKEKQNYSESWNKSVEEFSRLIIRILQCDLHAVKDMQSLNEAQLLIHKLSRPVAEIVTLIQENILLAKQYKEKLLNNSTNLFV
;
A
#
# COMPACT_ATOMS: atom_id res chain seq x y z
N PHE A 1 -23.83 24.15 0.23
CA PHE A 1 -23.92 22.83 0.89
C PHE A 1 -22.70 22.03 0.55
N TYR A 2 -21.84 21.76 1.55
CA TYR A 2 -20.68 20.88 1.39
C TYR A 2 -21.17 19.44 1.30
N ARG A 3 -21.02 18.80 0.13
CA ARG A 3 -21.56 17.47 -0.15
C ARG A 3 -20.43 16.51 -0.54
N PRO A 4 -20.55 15.21 -0.20
CA PRO A 4 -19.66 14.20 -0.72
C PRO A 4 -19.65 14.27 -2.25
N GLY A 5 -18.47 14.40 -2.84
CA GLY A 5 -18.33 14.52 -4.29
C GLY A 5 -18.72 13.23 -5.03
N GLN A 6 -18.61 13.25 -6.36
CA GLN A 6 -18.89 12.09 -7.22
C GLN A 6 -18.04 10.85 -6.86
N THR A 7 -16.92 11.04 -6.15
CA THR A 7 -16.05 9.97 -5.66
C THR A 7 -16.69 9.07 -4.61
N THR A 8 -17.81 9.49 -4.02
CA THR A 8 -18.49 8.74 -2.94
C THR A 8 -19.03 7.39 -3.41
N SER A 9 -19.57 7.32 -4.62
CA SER A 9 -20.07 6.05 -5.19
C SER A 9 -18.94 5.08 -5.43
N LEU A 10 -17.84 5.55 -6.02
CA LEU A 10 -16.63 4.75 -6.26
C LEU A 10 -16.03 4.24 -4.95
N LEU A 11 -15.95 5.09 -3.93
CA LEU A 11 -15.42 4.71 -2.63
C LEU A 11 -16.27 3.61 -1.96
N LYS A 12 -17.60 3.66 -2.08
CA LYS A 12 -18.46 2.59 -1.57
C LYS A 12 -18.22 1.24 -2.25
N VAL A 13 -17.97 1.24 -3.56
CA VAL A 13 -17.60 0.02 -4.30
C VAL A 13 -16.28 -0.54 -3.78
N LEU A 14 -15.26 0.31 -3.65
CA LEU A 14 -13.94 -0.10 -3.13
C LEU A 14 -14.02 -0.67 -1.71
N LEU A 15 -14.83 -0.08 -0.84
CA LEU A 15 -15.05 -0.59 0.52
C LEU A 15 -15.77 -1.95 0.50
N GLY A 16 -16.72 -2.16 -0.41
CA GLY A 16 -17.38 -3.44 -0.60
C GLY A 16 -16.41 -4.53 -1.11
N GLU A 17 -15.55 -4.19 -2.06
CA GLU A 17 -14.50 -5.11 -2.55
C GLU A 17 -13.48 -5.45 -1.45
N LEU A 18 -13.08 -4.47 -0.63
CA LEU A 18 -12.20 -4.69 0.51
C LEU A 18 -12.82 -5.65 1.52
N HIS A 19 -14.09 -5.45 1.85
CA HIS A 19 -14.85 -6.33 2.73
C HIS A 19 -14.92 -7.75 2.17
N ALA A 20 -15.22 -7.90 0.88
CA ALA A 20 -15.27 -9.22 0.23
C ALA A 20 -13.91 -9.95 0.25
N LYS A 21 -12.78 -9.22 0.15
CA LYS A 21 -11.43 -9.80 0.12
C LYS A 21 -10.87 -10.12 1.51
N THR A 22 -11.18 -9.29 2.50
CA THR A 22 -10.50 -9.33 3.82
C THR A 22 -11.43 -9.67 4.98
N GLY A 23 -12.75 -9.63 4.77
CA GLY A 23 -13.76 -9.71 5.82
C GLY A 23 -13.84 -8.47 6.72
N VAL A 24 -12.95 -7.49 6.54
CA VAL A 24 -12.92 -6.28 7.37
C VAL A 24 -13.99 -5.30 6.91
N GLU A 25 -14.87 -4.92 7.83
CA GLU A 25 -15.82 -3.84 7.60
C GLU A 25 -15.19 -2.50 7.98
N VAL A 26 -15.04 -1.62 6.99
CA VAL A 26 -14.63 -0.23 7.21
C VAL A 26 -15.88 0.63 7.09
N PRO A 27 -16.36 1.25 8.18
CA PRO A 27 -17.57 2.07 8.13
C PRO A 27 -17.41 3.22 7.15
N PHE A 28 -18.50 3.70 6.57
CA PHE A 28 -18.49 4.91 5.75
C PHE A 28 -19.54 5.89 6.26
N ASN A 29 -19.22 6.58 7.35
CA ASN A 29 -20.13 7.47 8.04
C ASN A 29 -19.42 8.74 8.51
N ILE A 30 -20.19 9.69 9.05
CA ILE A 30 -19.65 10.99 9.46
C ILE A 30 -18.56 10.90 10.54
N LYS A 31 -18.41 9.78 11.26
CA LYS A 31 -17.37 9.63 12.29
C LYS A 31 -16.00 9.32 11.70
N ASN A 32 -15.93 8.72 10.52
CA ASN A 32 -14.67 8.25 9.92
C ASN A 32 -14.48 8.63 8.44
N THR A 33 -15.45 9.29 7.83
CA THR A 33 -15.30 9.93 6.53
C THR A 33 -14.93 11.39 6.76
N PHE A 34 -13.86 11.90 6.16
CA PHE A 34 -13.39 13.29 6.26
C PHE A 34 -13.31 13.91 4.88
N MET A 35 -13.76 15.15 4.76
CA MET A 35 -13.88 15.82 3.48
C MET A 35 -13.02 17.08 3.46
N PHE A 36 -12.19 17.21 2.41
CA PHE A 36 -11.29 18.34 2.23
C PHE A 36 -11.56 19.01 0.89
N ASP A 37 -11.65 20.35 0.88
CA ASP A 37 -11.76 21.12 -0.36
C ASP A 37 -10.38 21.53 -0.87
N ASN A 38 -9.94 20.90 -1.96
CA ASN A 38 -8.66 21.21 -2.60
C ASN A 38 -8.63 22.64 -3.19
N GLU A 39 -9.76 23.23 -3.54
CA GLU A 39 -9.78 24.59 -4.12
C GLU A 39 -9.38 25.66 -3.10
N SER A 40 -9.66 25.44 -1.81
CA SER A 40 -9.27 26.38 -0.75
C SER A 40 -7.74 26.45 -0.57
N PHE A 41 -7.06 25.30 -0.67
CA PHE A 41 -5.60 25.24 -0.61
C PHE A 41 -4.95 25.90 -1.84
N ARG A 42 -5.51 25.66 -3.03
CA ARG A 42 -5.06 26.30 -4.27
C ARG A 42 -5.25 27.81 -4.23
N PHE A 43 -6.39 28.29 -3.74
CA PHE A 43 -6.63 29.71 -3.54
C PHE A 43 -5.56 30.35 -2.63
N LEU A 44 -5.24 29.75 -1.49
CA LEU A 44 -4.18 30.24 -0.60
C LEU A 44 -2.81 30.30 -1.27
N ALA A 45 -2.45 29.30 -2.08
CA ALA A 45 -1.21 29.28 -2.83
C ALA A 45 -1.12 30.44 -3.83
N VAL A 46 -2.23 30.73 -4.52
CA VAL A 46 -2.32 31.85 -5.48
C VAL A 46 -2.27 33.21 -4.76
N CYS A 47 -2.95 33.36 -3.63
CA CYS A 47 -2.85 34.56 -2.79
C CYS A 47 -1.42 34.80 -2.29
N LYS A 48 -0.69 33.73 -1.93
CA LYS A 48 0.73 33.82 -1.54
C LYS A 48 1.63 34.34 -2.66
N GLN A 49 1.26 34.11 -3.92
CA GLN A 49 1.96 34.64 -5.10
C GLN A 49 1.59 36.09 -5.44
N GLY A 50 0.74 36.74 -4.65
CA GLY A 50 0.36 38.15 -4.83
C GLY A 50 -0.76 38.38 -5.85
N LEU A 51 -1.40 37.32 -6.34
CA LEU A 51 -2.53 37.41 -7.26
C LEU A 51 -3.84 37.68 -6.49
N ASN A 52 -4.61 38.66 -6.95
CA ASN A 52 -5.85 39.11 -6.29
C ASN A 52 -7.10 38.56 -6.99
N PHE A 53 -8.00 38.00 -6.19
CA PHE A 53 -9.33 37.54 -6.61
C PHE A 53 -10.42 38.55 -6.26
N LEU A 54 -11.60 38.43 -6.89
CA LEU A 54 -12.78 39.23 -6.56
C LEU A 54 -13.25 38.91 -5.13
N MET A 55 -13.77 39.91 -4.41
CA MET A 55 -14.21 39.74 -3.00
C MET A 55 -15.21 38.58 -2.80
N LYS A 56 -16.09 38.34 -3.78
CA LYS A 56 -17.07 37.24 -3.73
C LYS A 56 -16.40 35.86 -3.80
N GLU A 57 -15.33 35.73 -4.57
CA GLU A 57 -14.57 34.48 -4.68
C GLU A 57 -13.80 34.23 -3.38
N LYS A 58 -13.19 35.27 -2.80
CA LYS A 58 -12.51 35.19 -1.51
C LYS A 58 -13.42 34.67 -0.39
N GLN A 59 -14.67 35.13 -0.34
CA GLN A 59 -15.63 34.68 0.66
C GLN A 59 -15.94 33.17 0.53
N ASN A 60 -16.22 32.70 -0.69
CA ASN A 60 -16.50 31.28 -0.94
C ASN A 60 -15.33 30.37 -0.55
N TYR A 61 -14.10 30.76 -0.91
CA TYR A 61 -12.90 30.00 -0.55
C TYR A 61 -12.60 30.05 0.96
N SER A 62 -12.90 31.17 1.62
CA SER A 62 -12.79 31.29 3.09
C SER A 62 -13.75 30.35 3.81
N GLU A 63 -15.00 30.24 3.35
CA GLU A 63 -15.99 29.32 3.93
C GLU A 63 -15.59 27.86 3.74
N SER A 64 -15.16 27.47 2.54
CA SER A 64 -14.63 26.13 2.26
C SER A 64 -13.35 25.81 3.06
N TRP A 65 -12.49 26.81 3.29
CA TRP A 65 -11.30 26.67 4.12
C TRP A 65 -11.66 26.35 5.56
N ASN A 66 -12.56 27.14 6.16
CA ASN A 66 -13.01 26.91 7.53
C ASN A 66 -13.58 25.50 7.70
N LYS A 67 -14.37 25.02 6.73
CA LYS A 67 -14.89 23.65 6.73
C LYS A 67 -13.79 22.59 6.65
N SER A 68 -12.78 22.81 5.79
CA SER A 68 -11.65 21.88 5.68
C SER A 68 -10.81 21.81 6.96
N VAL A 69 -10.67 22.93 7.68
CA VAL A 69 -9.97 23.00 8.98
C VAL A 69 -10.77 22.28 10.09
N GLU A 70 -12.09 22.45 10.12
CA GLU A 70 -12.96 21.69 11.03
C GLU A 70 -12.82 20.17 10.79
N GLU A 71 -12.86 19.74 9.54
CA GLU A 71 -12.72 18.34 9.14
C GLU A 71 -11.33 17.78 9.44
N PHE A 72 -10.27 18.57 9.25
CA PHE A 72 -8.92 18.22 9.68
C PHE A 72 -8.83 18.01 11.18
N SER A 73 -9.40 18.93 11.96
CA SER A 73 -9.41 18.84 13.42
C SER A 73 -10.12 17.57 13.89
N ARG A 74 -11.26 17.24 13.25
CA ARG A 74 -12.00 16.00 13.49
C ARG A 74 -11.16 14.75 13.16
N LEU A 75 -10.40 14.79 12.06
CA LEU A 75 -9.48 13.70 11.68
C LEU A 75 -8.41 13.48 12.75
N ILE A 76 -7.74 14.56 13.18
CA ILE A 76 -6.69 14.46 14.20
C ILE A 76 -7.25 13.92 15.51
N ILE A 77 -8.40 14.42 15.98
CA ILE A 77 -9.06 13.90 17.18
C ILE A 77 -9.37 12.40 17.03
N ARG A 78 -9.89 11.98 15.87
CA ARG A 78 -10.19 10.57 15.61
C ARG A 78 -8.94 9.69 15.63
N ILE A 79 -7.82 10.16 15.07
CA ILE A 79 -6.53 9.46 15.07
C ILE A 79 -6.03 9.30 16.51
N LEU A 80 -6.09 10.36 17.31
CA LEU A 80 -5.67 10.32 18.73
C LEU A 80 -6.54 9.38 19.58
N GLN A 81 -7.79 9.14 19.18
CA GLN A 81 -8.71 8.20 19.81
C GLN A 81 -8.59 6.76 19.28
N CYS A 82 -7.87 6.53 18.18
CA CYS A 82 -7.58 5.17 17.75
C CYS A 82 -6.60 4.54 18.74
N ASP A 83 -6.84 3.28 19.08
CA ASP A 83 -5.83 2.50 19.80
C ASP A 83 -4.54 2.49 18.97
N LEU A 84 -3.42 2.81 19.62
CA LEU A 84 -2.12 2.55 19.03
C LEU A 84 -1.97 1.04 18.91
N HIS A 85 -2.30 0.50 17.74
CA HIS A 85 -1.85 -0.84 17.37
C HIS A 85 -0.34 -0.88 17.54
N ALA A 86 0.21 -1.98 18.07
CA ALA A 86 1.64 -2.13 18.30
C ALA A 86 2.40 -2.10 16.95
N VAL A 87 2.76 -0.90 16.50
CA VAL A 87 3.36 -0.62 15.19
C VAL A 87 4.61 -1.47 14.95
N LYS A 88 5.36 -1.77 16.02
CA LYS A 88 6.55 -2.63 15.98
C LYS A 88 6.23 -4.07 15.54
N ASP A 89 5.10 -4.61 15.96
CA ASP A 89 4.71 -5.99 15.62
C ASP A 89 4.25 -6.07 14.16
N MET A 90 3.54 -5.04 13.68
CA MET A 90 3.15 -4.93 12.27
C MET A 90 4.36 -4.73 11.35
N GLN A 91 5.35 -3.94 11.78
CA GLN A 91 6.60 -3.77 11.05
C GLN A 91 7.34 -5.11 10.92
N SER A 92 7.52 -5.84 12.01
CA SER A 92 8.21 -7.14 12.03
C SER A 92 7.51 -8.16 11.13
N LEU A 93 6.18 -8.21 11.17
CA LEU A 93 5.39 -9.09 10.31
C LEU A 93 5.53 -8.74 8.83
N ASN A 94 5.46 -7.46 8.48
CA ASN A 94 5.59 -6.98 7.10
C ASN A 94 7.01 -7.22 6.56
N GLU A 95 8.04 -7.00 7.39
CA GLU A 95 9.43 -7.31 7.05
C GLU A 95 9.62 -8.82 6.81
N ALA A 96 9.04 -9.68 7.66
CA ALA A 96 9.07 -11.12 7.47
C ALA A 96 8.37 -11.55 6.17
N GLN A 97 7.18 -11.01 5.87
CA GLN A 97 6.47 -11.27 4.61
C GLN A 97 7.28 -10.84 3.39
N LEU A 98 7.87 -9.64 3.45
CA LEU A 98 8.74 -9.13 2.39
C LEU A 98 9.98 -10.02 2.19
N LEU A 99 10.58 -10.48 3.28
CA LEU A 99 11.73 -11.38 3.24
C LEU A 99 11.37 -12.72 2.60
N ILE A 100 10.27 -13.35 3.02
CA ILE A 100 9.76 -14.60 2.42
C ILE A 100 9.54 -14.42 0.92
N HIS A 101 8.90 -13.32 0.51
CA HIS A 101 8.65 -13.05 -0.90
C HIS A 101 9.96 -12.90 -1.69
N LYS A 102 10.92 -12.13 -1.17
CA LYS A 102 12.23 -11.92 -1.80
C LYS A 102 13.08 -13.18 -1.87
N LEU A 103 13.00 -14.05 -0.85
CA LEU A 103 13.77 -15.28 -0.79
C LEU A 103 13.16 -16.43 -1.60
N SER A 104 11.86 -16.40 -1.87
CA SER A 104 11.17 -17.49 -2.57
C SER A 104 11.84 -17.89 -3.89
N ARG A 105 12.19 -16.90 -4.72
CA ARG A 105 12.86 -17.10 -6.00
C ARG A 105 14.30 -17.62 -5.87
N PRO A 106 15.24 -16.92 -5.18
CA PRO A 106 16.62 -17.38 -5.09
C PRO A 106 16.74 -18.75 -4.41
N VAL A 107 15.87 -19.08 -3.44
CA VAL A 107 15.84 -20.42 -2.84
C VAL A 107 15.44 -21.48 -3.88
N ALA A 108 14.42 -21.21 -4.70
CA ALA A 108 14.02 -22.13 -5.77
C ALA A 108 15.15 -22.34 -6.78
N GLU A 109 15.83 -21.26 -7.20
CA GLU A 109 16.97 -21.32 -8.12
C GLU A 109 18.14 -22.14 -7.53
N ILE A 110 18.47 -21.95 -6.25
CA ILE A 110 19.50 -22.73 -5.56
C ILE A 110 19.13 -24.21 -5.51
N VAL A 111 17.86 -24.55 -5.21
CA VAL A 111 17.40 -25.93 -5.18
C VAL A 111 17.57 -26.59 -6.55
N THR A 112 17.19 -25.90 -7.64
CA THR A 112 17.39 -26.39 -9.00
C THR A 112 18.87 -26.64 -9.30
N LEU A 113 19.75 -25.68 -9.00
CA LEU A 113 21.19 -25.81 -9.22
C LEU A 113 21.81 -26.99 -8.45
N ILE A 114 21.38 -27.21 -7.20
CA ILE A 114 21.83 -28.36 -6.41
C ILE A 114 21.42 -29.68 -7.09
N GLN A 115 20.19 -29.78 -7.56
CA GLN A 115 19.69 -30.98 -8.24
C GLN A 115 20.44 -31.25 -9.55
N GLU A 116 20.70 -30.21 -10.34
CA GLU A 116 21.49 -30.30 -11.57
C GLU A 116 22.92 -30.78 -11.30
N ASN A 117 23.58 -30.22 -10.29
CA ASN A 117 24.94 -30.62 -9.90
C ASN A 117 25.00 -32.09 -9.43
N ILE A 118 24.00 -32.54 -8.66
CA ILE A 118 23.91 -33.95 -8.24
C ILE A 118 23.74 -34.87 -9.45
N LEU A 119 22.90 -34.49 -10.43
CA LEU A 119 22.69 -35.26 -11.64
C LEU A 119 23.98 -35.36 -12.47
N LEU A 120 24.66 -34.23 -12.68
CA LEU A 120 25.93 -34.19 -13.40
C LEU A 120 26.99 -35.08 -12.72
N ALA A 121 27.11 -34.99 -11.39
CA ALA A 121 28.06 -35.82 -10.64
C ALA A 121 27.79 -37.33 -10.82
N LYS A 122 26.52 -37.75 -10.83
CA LYS A 122 26.14 -39.14 -11.11
C LYS A 122 26.52 -39.56 -12.53
N GLN A 123 26.23 -38.73 -13.52
CA GLN A 123 26.58 -38.99 -14.92
C GLN A 123 28.10 -39.12 -15.13
N TYR A 124 28.90 -38.25 -14.50
CA TYR A 124 30.36 -38.37 -14.56
C TYR A 124 30.87 -39.65 -13.90
N LYS A 125 30.29 -40.04 -12.76
CA LYS A 125 30.63 -41.30 -12.09
C LYS A 125 30.31 -42.51 -12.98
N GLU A 126 29.15 -42.55 -13.62
CA GLU A 126 28.78 -43.62 -14.55
C GLU A 126 29.71 -43.69 -15.77
N LYS A 127 30.06 -42.54 -16.36
CA LYS A 127 31.03 -42.48 -17.49
C LYS A 127 32.40 -43.04 -17.11
N LEU A 128 32.89 -42.70 -15.91
CA LEU A 128 34.17 -43.21 -15.42
C LEU A 128 34.12 -44.72 -15.22
N LEU A 129 33.05 -45.24 -14.61
CA LEU A 129 32.85 -46.68 -14.39
C LEU A 129 32.78 -47.45 -15.72
N ASN A 130 32.03 -46.94 -16.70
CA ASN A 130 31.90 -47.59 -18.01
C ASN A 130 33.21 -47.56 -18.82
N ASN A 131 34.01 -46.50 -18.72
CA ASN A 131 35.32 -46.42 -19.37
C ASN A 131 36.36 -47.36 -18.74
N SER A 132 36.32 -47.57 -17.42
CA SER A 132 37.21 -48.55 -16.77
C SER A 132 36.92 -49.99 -17.21
N THR A 133 35.66 -50.35 -17.46
CA THR A 133 35.29 -51.71 -17.90
C THR A 133 35.73 -52.03 -19.32
N ASN A 134 35.80 -51.03 -20.21
CA ASN A 134 36.27 -51.18 -21.59
C ASN A 134 37.80 -51.22 -21.74
N LEU A 135 38.57 -50.93 -20.69
CA LEU A 135 40.04 -51.01 -20.71
C LEU A 135 40.58 -52.40 -20.29
N PHE A 136 39.73 -53.29 -19.78
CA PHE A 136 40.08 -54.63 -19.32
C PHE A 136 39.51 -55.76 -20.21
N VAL A 137 39.06 -55.44 -21.43
CA VAL A 137 38.65 -56.38 -22.49
C VAL A 137 39.56 -56.18 -23.69
#